data_AF-A0A955PPK9-F1
#
_entry.id   AF-A0A955PPK9-F1
#
_cell.length_a   1.000
_cell.length_b   1.000
_cell.length_c   1.000
_cell.angle_alpha   90.00
_cell.angle_beta   90.00
_cell.angle_gamma   90.00
#
_symmetry.space_group_name_H-M   'P 1'
#
loop_
_entity.id
_entity.type
_entity.pdbx_description
1 polymer ?
#
loop_
_entity_poly.entity_id
_entity_poly.type
_entity_poly.pdbx_seq_one_letter_code
_entity_poly.pdbx_strand_id
1 'polypeptide(L)'
;ASSALETALNREAAERLSQGEALWAMLDPTNFPDEDYYQAWRNVILYDEHTWGAHTSISQPDTEFTLGQWRIKQAFALDADQQSKDLLDASLKTIQSDEGNSNTFLVFNTSSWPRTDVVFLSEDEAKGDRVVDSSGNPVSSQRLTTGELAFLAEDVPPFGSKKYRLTQGKGPMNDSLEVEGNRLLSDDLKVVLDEESGAIANLYWESIQRNLVDGREGMGLNEYFYVPGSDPKDAVRTDPVTIRIKEDGPLVVSLLAQSHPQGCYHLNREVRIFQGLNRIDIIDELDKRKIRDKEGVHFAFPFDIPGGQIRMDIGWGVIRPEHDQLPGACKNWFTVQRWVDVSNQDYGVTVATVDAPLVEVGQITAETPWIETLGPTQSFYSYVMNNYWFTNYKADQEGPTTFRYAIQPHLMFDSAEANQFGMERSQPLITARVPDDTHEAPSFMQVQPTSTIVSSLKPTQDRKAWEARLYGASGMPEKVDLSFSGKKDWKVYRSDLNGGRSERLGNTFEILPYEMVTLRIE
;
A
#
# COMPACT_ATOMS: atom_id res chain seq x y z
N ALA A 1 -8.58 12.82 -5.29
CA ALA A 1 -7.77 13.17 -6.48
C ALA A 1 -8.68 13.53 -7.67
N SER A 2 -8.20 14.23 -8.71
CA SER A 2 -9.02 14.62 -9.89
C SER A 2 -8.84 13.73 -11.13
N SER A 3 -8.07 12.66 -10.97
CA SER A 3 -7.86 11.55 -11.91
C SER A 3 -7.52 10.31 -11.10
N ALA A 4 -8.46 9.89 -10.25
CA ALA A 4 -8.18 8.94 -9.17
C ALA A 4 -7.70 7.57 -9.67
N LEU A 5 -8.31 7.04 -10.74
CA LEU A 5 -7.89 5.78 -11.37
C LEU A 5 -6.44 5.87 -11.84
N GLU A 6 -6.09 6.89 -12.63
CA GLU A 6 -4.73 7.04 -13.16
C GLU A 6 -3.72 7.30 -12.03
N THR A 7 -4.11 8.01 -10.98
CA THR A 7 -3.24 8.21 -9.81
C THR A 7 -2.97 6.90 -9.07
N ALA A 8 -3.98 6.04 -8.90
CA ALA A 8 -3.79 4.73 -8.30
C ALA A 8 -2.85 3.86 -9.16
N LEU A 9 -3.08 3.80 -10.48
CA LEU A 9 -2.21 3.09 -11.42
C LEU A 9 -0.76 3.58 -11.38
N ASN A 10 -0.55 4.89 -11.35
CA ASN A 10 0.79 5.48 -11.30
C ASN A 10 1.55 5.11 -10.01
N ARG A 11 0.85 5.14 -8.87
CA ARG A 11 1.40 4.77 -7.56
C ARG A 11 1.78 3.29 -7.52
N GLU A 12 0.90 2.41 -7.97
CA GLU A 12 1.21 0.98 -8.08
C GLU A 12 2.41 0.72 -9.00
N ALA A 13 2.47 1.39 -10.16
CA ALA A 13 3.57 1.24 -11.10
C ALA A 13 4.91 1.60 -10.46
N ALA A 14 4.98 2.70 -9.70
CA ALA A 14 6.19 3.11 -8.99
C ALA A 14 6.67 2.08 -7.95
N GLU A 15 5.74 1.49 -7.20
CA GLU A 15 6.05 0.46 -6.20
C GLU A 15 6.50 -0.84 -6.88
N ARG A 16 5.79 -1.25 -7.95
CA ARG A 16 6.13 -2.44 -8.74
C ARG A 16 7.49 -2.33 -9.42
N LEU A 17 7.84 -1.16 -9.96
CA LEU A 17 9.17 -0.92 -10.53
C LEU A 17 10.25 -1.07 -9.44
N SER A 18 10.03 -0.48 -8.27
CA SER A 18 10.97 -0.57 -7.14
C SER A 18 11.18 -2.03 -6.68
N GLN A 19 10.11 -2.82 -6.60
CA GLN A 19 10.20 -4.25 -6.30
C GLN A 19 10.90 -5.04 -7.41
N GLY A 20 10.58 -4.75 -8.67
CA GLY A 20 11.21 -5.40 -9.83
C GLY A 20 12.72 -5.13 -9.89
N GLU A 21 13.17 -3.92 -9.60
CA GLU A 21 14.59 -3.57 -9.50
C GLU A 21 15.32 -4.47 -8.49
N ALA A 22 14.73 -4.64 -7.30
CA ALA A 22 15.28 -5.50 -6.26
C ALA A 22 15.31 -6.97 -6.71
N LEU A 23 14.26 -7.42 -7.38
CA LEU A 23 14.15 -8.80 -7.87
C LEU A 23 15.15 -9.09 -9.00
N TRP A 24 15.38 -8.15 -9.92
CA TRP A 24 16.48 -8.25 -10.89
C TRP A 24 17.84 -8.29 -10.20
N ALA A 25 18.06 -7.47 -9.16
CA ALA A 25 19.30 -7.51 -8.39
C ALA A 25 19.54 -8.87 -7.71
N MET A 26 18.46 -9.54 -7.29
CA MET A 26 18.47 -10.86 -6.65
C MET A 26 18.69 -12.01 -7.66
N LEU A 27 18.01 -11.97 -8.81
CA LEU A 27 17.90 -13.12 -9.71
C LEU A 27 18.85 -13.06 -10.90
N ASP A 28 18.95 -11.91 -11.56
CA ASP A 28 19.75 -11.74 -12.77
C ASP A 28 20.31 -10.31 -12.89
N PRO A 29 21.24 -9.92 -11.99
CA PRO A 29 21.76 -8.56 -11.98
C PRO A 29 22.51 -8.20 -13.27
N THR A 30 22.95 -9.19 -14.05
CA THR A 30 23.71 -8.97 -15.29
C THR A 30 22.84 -8.51 -16.46
N ASN A 31 21.59 -8.98 -16.54
CA ASN A 31 20.68 -8.69 -17.65
C ASN A 31 19.60 -7.67 -17.31
N PHE A 32 19.77 -6.87 -16.26
CA PHE A 32 18.83 -5.81 -15.90
C PHE A 32 18.54 -4.89 -17.11
N PRO A 33 17.27 -4.56 -17.43
CA PRO A 33 16.94 -3.79 -18.62
C PRO A 33 16.90 -2.28 -18.33
N ASP A 34 18.06 -1.62 -18.27
CA ASP A 34 18.15 -0.19 -17.85
C ASP A 34 17.23 0.75 -18.64
N GLU A 35 17.20 0.61 -19.97
CA GLU A 35 16.45 1.53 -20.84
C GLU A 35 14.94 1.37 -20.64
N ASP A 36 14.46 0.13 -20.50
CA ASP A 36 13.03 -0.12 -20.29
C ASP A 36 12.58 0.38 -18.91
N TYR A 37 13.41 0.19 -17.87
CA TYR A 37 13.19 0.80 -16.55
C TYR A 37 13.21 2.33 -16.61
N TYR A 38 14.14 2.92 -17.36
CA TYR A 38 14.19 4.37 -17.55
C TYR A 38 12.92 4.89 -18.20
N GLN A 39 12.41 4.24 -19.25
CA GLN A 39 11.16 4.63 -19.91
C GLN A 39 9.95 4.48 -18.98
N ALA A 40 9.89 3.40 -18.19
CA ALA A 40 8.81 3.20 -17.23
C ALA A 40 8.82 4.26 -16.12
N TRP A 41 9.96 4.52 -15.49
CA TRP A 41 10.10 5.59 -14.51
C TRP A 41 9.84 6.98 -15.10
N ARG A 42 10.24 7.20 -16.34
CA ARG A 42 9.93 8.45 -17.06
C ARG A 42 8.43 8.63 -17.19
N ASN A 43 7.68 7.60 -17.56
CA ASN A 43 6.22 7.66 -17.63
C ASN A 43 5.60 7.93 -16.25
N VAL A 44 6.09 7.29 -15.19
CA VAL A 44 5.64 7.56 -13.81
C VAL A 44 5.78 9.04 -13.45
N ILE A 45 6.99 9.59 -13.64
CA ILE A 45 7.32 10.98 -13.30
C ILE A 45 6.52 11.97 -14.17
N LEU A 46 6.32 11.63 -15.44
CA LEU A 46 5.61 12.49 -16.38
C LEU A 46 4.10 12.56 -16.14
N TYR A 47 3.49 11.51 -15.60
CA TYR A 47 2.11 11.58 -15.13
C TYR A 47 1.96 12.58 -13.97
N ASP A 48 2.90 12.55 -13.03
CA ASP A 48 2.91 13.41 -11.84
C ASP A 48 3.24 14.87 -12.14
N GLU A 49 3.61 15.21 -13.38
CA GLU A 49 3.93 16.58 -13.74
C GLU A 49 2.71 17.52 -13.58
N HIS A 50 2.98 18.64 -12.92
CA HIS A 50 1.96 19.50 -12.30
C HIS A 50 1.10 20.31 -13.30
N THR A 51 1.49 20.45 -14.58
CA THR A 51 0.84 21.38 -15.53
C THR A 51 0.40 20.78 -16.88
N TRP A 52 0.42 19.45 -17.05
CA TRP A 52 0.15 18.82 -18.35
C TRP A 52 -1.32 18.68 -18.79
N GLY A 53 -2.26 19.28 -18.06
CA GLY A 53 -3.65 19.37 -18.50
C GLY A 53 -3.93 20.62 -19.35
N ALA A 54 -5.07 20.61 -20.03
CA ALA A 54 -5.50 21.77 -20.82
C ALA A 54 -5.93 22.93 -19.91
N HIS A 55 -5.47 24.14 -20.23
CA HIS A 55 -5.90 25.37 -19.55
C HIS A 55 -7.42 25.65 -19.68
N THR A 56 -8.07 25.05 -20.69
CA THR A 56 -9.51 25.09 -20.92
C THR A 56 -10.26 23.87 -20.40
N SER A 57 -9.61 23.01 -19.61
CA SER A 57 -10.17 21.72 -19.18
C SER A 57 -11.49 21.85 -18.42
N ILE A 58 -11.76 23.00 -17.78
CA ILE A 58 -13.02 23.27 -17.11
C ILE A 58 -14.03 24.01 -18.01
N SER A 59 -13.57 25.01 -18.77
CA SER A 59 -14.47 25.87 -19.58
C SER A 59 -14.88 25.27 -20.92
N GLN A 60 -14.04 24.39 -21.48
CA GLN A 60 -14.24 23.72 -22.77
C GLN A 60 -13.78 22.25 -22.68
N PRO A 61 -14.40 21.45 -21.79
CA PRO A 61 -13.87 20.14 -21.42
C PRO A 61 -13.92 19.11 -22.56
N ASP A 62 -14.88 19.26 -23.47
CA ASP A 62 -15.16 18.27 -24.51
C ASP A 62 -14.53 18.63 -25.87
N THR A 63 -13.70 19.68 -25.91
CA THR A 63 -12.97 20.04 -27.14
C THR A 63 -11.88 19.02 -27.46
N GLU A 64 -11.56 18.84 -28.74
CA GLU A 64 -10.47 17.96 -29.15
C GLU A 64 -9.13 18.35 -28.52
N PHE A 65 -8.91 19.64 -28.27
CA PHE A 65 -7.72 20.13 -27.57
C PHE A 65 -7.65 19.60 -26.13
N THR A 66 -8.73 19.79 -25.35
CA THR A 66 -8.78 19.30 -23.96
C THR A 66 -8.70 17.77 -23.90
N LEU A 67 -9.51 17.08 -24.70
CA LEU A 67 -9.53 15.62 -24.74
C LEU A 67 -8.19 15.05 -25.22
N GLY A 68 -7.54 15.69 -26.19
CA GLY A 68 -6.22 15.30 -26.69
C GLY A 68 -5.12 15.40 -25.62
N GLN A 69 -5.07 16.51 -24.87
CA GLN A 69 -4.09 16.65 -23.78
C GLN A 69 -4.36 15.68 -22.63
N TRP A 70 -5.64 15.44 -22.29
CA TRP A 70 -6.00 14.41 -21.32
C TRP A 70 -5.54 13.02 -21.77
N ARG A 71 -5.77 12.63 -23.02
CA ARG A 71 -5.31 11.34 -23.56
C ARG A 71 -3.79 11.17 -23.42
N ILE A 72 -3.02 12.23 -23.67
CA ILE A 72 -1.56 12.22 -23.51
C ILE A 72 -1.20 12.03 -22.03
N LYS A 73 -1.81 12.81 -21.11
CA LYS A 73 -1.52 12.68 -19.67
C LYS A 73 -1.90 11.30 -19.13
N GLN A 74 -3.07 10.79 -19.51
CA GLN A 74 -3.56 9.45 -19.13
C GLN A 74 -2.63 8.34 -19.65
N ALA A 75 -2.12 8.47 -20.87
CA ALA A 75 -1.23 7.47 -21.46
C ALA A 75 0.02 7.22 -20.58
N PHE A 76 0.57 8.24 -19.90
CA PHE A 76 1.71 8.03 -19.01
C PHE A 76 1.41 7.07 -17.85
N ALA A 77 0.25 7.19 -17.21
CA ALA A 77 -0.14 6.25 -16.14
C ALA A 77 -0.43 4.85 -16.68
N LEU A 78 -1.12 4.75 -17.82
CA LEU A 78 -1.43 3.46 -18.46
C LEU A 78 -0.16 2.74 -18.94
N ASP A 79 0.75 3.47 -19.59
CA ASP A 79 2.01 2.93 -20.09
C ASP A 79 2.93 2.52 -18.94
N ALA A 80 3.02 3.33 -17.86
CA ALA A 80 3.78 2.98 -16.66
C ALA A 80 3.24 1.71 -15.98
N ASP A 81 1.93 1.57 -15.84
CA ASP A 81 1.32 0.38 -15.27
C ASP A 81 1.60 -0.87 -16.11
N GLN A 82 1.41 -0.81 -17.43
CA GLN A 82 1.72 -1.94 -18.31
C GLN A 82 3.22 -2.29 -18.29
N GLN A 83 4.10 -1.29 -18.46
CA GLN A 83 5.55 -1.51 -18.49
C GLN A 83 6.07 -2.08 -17.18
N SER A 84 5.57 -1.60 -16.04
CA SER A 84 5.98 -2.11 -14.73
C SER A 84 5.57 -3.57 -14.51
N LYS A 85 4.41 -4.01 -15.03
CA LYS A 85 3.98 -5.42 -15.03
C LYS A 85 4.90 -6.26 -15.91
N ASP A 86 5.13 -5.82 -17.15
CA ASP A 86 5.98 -6.53 -18.11
C ASP A 86 7.42 -6.71 -17.59
N LEU A 87 7.96 -5.67 -16.93
CA LEU A 87 9.30 -5.68 -16.34
C LEU A 87 9.41 -6.59 -15.12
N LEU A 88 8.38 -6.62 -14.27
CA LEU A 88 8.32 -7.56 -13.15
C LEU A 88 8.25 -9.00 -13.67
N ASP A 89 7.38 -9.29 -14.62
CA ASP A 89 7.27 -10.61 -15.24
C ASP A 89 8.60 -11.03 -15.89
N ALA A 90 9.26 -10.11 -16.58
CA ALA A 90 10.57 -10.36 -17.19
C ALA A 90 11.64 -10.75 -16.16
N SER A 91 11.61 -10.18 -14.96
CA SER A 91 12.55 -10.52 -13.88
C SER A 91 12.41 -11.96 -13.38
N LEU A 92 11.22 -12.56 -13.54
CA LEU A 92 10.91 -13.92 -13.10
C LEU A 92 11.15 -14.98 -14.18
N LYS A 93 11.24 -14.60 -15.46
CA LYS A 93 11.36 -15.55 -16.59
C LYS A 93 12.53 -16.52 -16.49
N THR A 94 13.63 -16.12 -15.86
CA THR A 94 14.85 -16.96 -15.74
C THR A 94 14.67 -18.13 -14.78
N ILE A 95 13.71 -18.04 -13.86
CA ILE A 95 13.42 -19.06 -12.84
C ILE A 95 12.07 -19.76 -13.04
N GLN A 96 11.19 -19.17 -13.85
CA GLN A 96 9.85 -19.69 -14.07
C GLN A 96 9.86 -21.03 -14.81
N SER A 97 8.96 -21.93 -14.43
CA SER A 97 8.66 -23.14 -15.21
C SER A 97 7.55 -22.87 -16.23
N ASP A 98 7.59 -23.53 -17.39
CA ASP A 98 6.46 -23.54 -18.33
C ASP A 98 5.14 -23.94 -17.63
N GLU A 99 4.07 -23.18 -17.94
CA GLU A 99 2.74 -23.40 -17.38
C GLU A 99 2.28 -24.86 -17.58
N GLY A 100 1.92 -25.52 -16.48
CA GLY A 100 1.34 -26.86 -16.48
C GLY A 100 2.21 -27.99 -15.93
N ASN A 101 3.51 -27.77 -15.72
CA ASN A 101 4.44 -28.85 -15.31
C ASN A 101 4.86 -28.87 -13.84
N SER A 102 4.57 -27.83 -13.05
CA SER A 102 4.93 -27.80 -11.62
C SER A 102 3.82 -27.20 -10.75
N ASN A 103 3.69 -27.73 -9.54
CA ASN A 103 2.85 -27.19 -8.46
C ASN A 103 3.67 -26.43 -7.41
N THR A 104 4.93 -26.12 -7.72
CA THR A 104 5.88 -25.50 -6.81
C THR A 104 6.01 -24.01 -7.08
N PHE A 105 6.13 -23.22 -6.02
CA PHE A 105 6.25 -21.77 -6.07
C PHE A 105 7.37 -21.29 -5.16
N LEU A 106 8.02 -20.20 -5.54
CA LEU A 106 8.78 -19.37 -4.63
C LEU A 106 7.96 -18.14 -4.27
N VAL A 107 8.00 -17.75 -2.99
CA VAL A 107 7.52 -16.47 -2.49
C VAL A 107 8.74 -15.62 -2.16
N PHE A 108 8.90 -14.49 -2.84
CA PHE A 108 10.00 -13.56 -2.72
C PHE A 108 9.63 -12.39 -1.81
N ASN A 109 10.60 -12.01 -0.98
CA ASN A 109 10.56 -10.78 -0.21
C ASN A 109 11.63 -9.83 -0.74
N THR A 110 11.19 -8.72 -1.34
CA THR A 110 12.03 -7.66 -1.91
C THR A 110 12.36 -6.55 -0.91
N SER A 111 11.99 -6.71 0.36
CA SER A 111 12.28 -5.75 1.43
C SER A 111 13.48 -6.16 2.29
N SER A 112 13.99 -5.23 3.10
CA SER A 112 15.18 -5.42 3.95
C SER A 112 14.89 -6.00 5.34
N TRP A 113 13.65 -6.38 5.64
CA TRP A 113 13.24 -7.05 6.88
C TRP A 113 12.48 -8.36 6.58
N PRO A 114 12.43 -9.34 7.52
CA PRO A 114 11.61 -10.54 7.36
C PRO A 114 10.12 -10.20 7.24
N ARG A 115 9.38 -10.97 6.43
CA ARG A 115 7.94 -10.75 6.22
C ARG A 115 7.10 -12.00 6.46
N THR A 116 6.00 -11.81 7.17
CA THR A 116 4.91 -12.77 7.27
C THR A 116 3.64 -12.14 6.70
N ASP A 117 3.07 -12.73 5.65
CA ASP A 117 1.90 -12.15 4.99
C ASP A 117 1.07 -13.17 4.22
N VAL A 118 -0.17 -12.79 3.88
CA VAL A 118 -1.03 -13.57 2.99
C VAL A 118 -0.64 -13.33 1.54
N VAL A 119 -0.47 -14.43 0.83
CA VAL A 119 -0.23 -14.48 -0.61
C VAL A 119 -1.50 -14.94 -1.29
N PHE A 120 -1.88 -14.26 -2.37
CA PHE A 120 -3.01 -14.63 -3.22
C PHE A 120 -2.49 -15.14 -4.56
N LEU A 121 -2.86 -16.36 -4.92
CA LEU A 121 -2.64 -16.93 -6.24
C LEU A 121 -3.95 -16.83 -7.03
N SER A 122 -3.87 -16.43 -8.30
CA SER A 122 -5.04 -16.41 -9.18
C SER A 122 -5.64 -17.81 -9.39
N GLU A 123 -6.89 -17.86 -9.88
CA GLU A 123 -7.58 -19.12 -10.18
C GLU A 123 -6.76 -19.99 -11.16
N ASP A 124 -6.16 -19.37 -12.18
CA ASP A 124 -5.35 -20.04 -13.19
C ASP A 124 -4.03 -20.60 -12.60
N GLU A 125 -3.52 -19.96 -11.55
CA GLU A 125 -2.32 -20.42 -10.86
C GLU A 125 -2.60 -21.56 -9.85
N ALA A 126 -3.77 -21.59 -9.24
CA ALA A 126 -4.04 -22.44 -8.09
C ALA A 126 -4.64 -23.81 -8.45
N LYS A 127 -3.81 -24.79 -8.84
CA LYS A 127 -4.22 -26.20 -9.11
C LYS A 127 -4.33 -27.08 -7.85
N GLY A 128 -5.15 -26.67 -6.88
CA GLY A 128 -5.38 -27.35 -5.60
C GLY A 128 -5.59 -26.36 -4.45
N ASP A 129 -6.05 -26.82 -3.29
CA ASP A 129 -6.46 -25.93 -2.18
C ASP A 129 -5.55 -26.02 -0.95
N ARG A 130 -4.61 -26.97 -0.94
CA ARG A 130 -3.68 -27.18 0.17
C ARG A 130 -2.27 -26.77 -0.22
N VAL A 131 -1.67 -25.92 0.59
CA VAL A 131 -0.27 -25.49 0.43
C VAL A 131 0.60 -26.15 1.50
N VAL A 132 1.82 -26.56 1.12
CA VAL A 132 2.86 -27.03 2.04
C VAL A 132 4.17 -26.26 1.86
N ASP A 133 4.93 -26.11 2.93
CA ASP A 133 6.27 -25.52 2.92
C ASP A 133 7.34 -26.46 2.32
N SER A 134 8.60 -26.02 2.32
CA SER A 134 9.75 -26.80 1.83
C SER A 134 10.03 -28.08 2.63
N SER A 135 9.57 -28.15 3.88
CA SER A 135 9.67 -29.32 4.77
C SER A 135 8.47 -30.27 4.65
N GLY A 136 7.43 -29.89 3.88
CA GLY A 136 6.20 -30.66 3.72
C GLY A 136 5.15 -30.40 4.81
N ASN A 137 5.36 -29.40 5.66
CA ASN A 137 4.36 -29.01 6.66
C ASN A 137 3.22 -28.24 5.98
N PRO A 138 1.95 -28.50 6.33
CA PRO A 138 0.84 -27.71 5.83
C PRO A 138 0.92 -26.27 6.34
N VAL A 139 0.60 -25.31 5.47
CA VAL A 139 0.42 -23.90 5.84
C VAL A 139 -1.05 -23.52 5.70
N SER A 140 -1.52 -22.53 6.48
CA SER A 140 -2.89 -22.01 6.38
C SER A 140 -3.20 -21.61 4.94
N SER A 141 -4.27 -22.17 4.37
CA SER A 141 -4.68 -21.89 2.99
C SER A 141 -6.20 -22.00 2.81
N GLN A 142 -6.74 -21.17 1.92
CA GLN A 142 -8.17 -21.05 1.67
C GLN A 142 -8.42 -20.61 0.22
N ARG A 143 -9.31 -21.33 -0.48
CA ARG A 143 -9.85 -20.83 -1.75
C ARG A 143 -10.96 -19.84 -1.47
N LEU A 144 -10.84 -18.64 -2.03
CA LEU A 144 -11.80 -17.56 -1.87
C LEU A 144 -12.96 -17.69 -2.85
N THR A 145 -14.04 -16.95 -2.62
CA THR A 145 -15.20 -16.90 -3.53
C THR A 145 -14.86 -16.34 -4.92
N THR A 146 -13.77 -15.60 -5.05
CA THR A 146 -13.23 -15.09 -6.31
C THR A 146 -12.55 -16.16 -7.16
N GLY A 147 -12.28 -17.36 -6.60
CA GLY A 147 -11.49 -18.41 -7.23
C GLY A 147 -10.00 -18.35 -6.87
N GLU A 148 -9.52 -17.23 -6.32
CA GLU A 148 -8.13 -17.08 -5.82
C GLU A 148 -7.84 -18.05 -4.67
N LEU A 149 -6.59 -18.48 -4.54
CA LEU A 149 -6.11 -19.23 -3.39
C LEU A 149 -5.26 -18.32 -2.50
N ALA A 150 -5.74 -18.06 -1.30
CA ALA A 150 -4.99 -17.40 -0.25
C ALA A 150 -4.16 -18.43 0.55
N PHE A 151 -2.91 -18.11 0.88
CA PHE A 151 -2.14 -18.85 1.88
C PHE A 151 -1.21 -17.95 2.69
N LEU A 152 -0.91 -18.33 3.93
CA LEU A 152 0.00 -17.59 4.81
C LEU A 152 1.45 -17.98 4.51
N ALA A 153 2.26 -17.02 4.08
CA ALA A 153 3.69 -17.16 3.92
C ALA A 153 4.40 -16.56 5.14
N GLU A 154 4.96 -17.40 6.01
CA GLU A 154 5.59 -16.98 7.26
C GLU A 154 7.10 -16.79 7.10
N ASP A 155 7.66 -15.79 7.78
CA ASP A 155 9.10 -15.51 7.93
C ASP A 155 9.90 -15.58 6.61
N VAL A 156 9.38 -14.99 5.53
CA VAL A 156 10.09 -14.91 4.25
C VAL A 156 11.31 -13.97 4.45
N PRO A 157 12.55 -14.46 4.24
CA PRO A 157 13.76 -13.74 4.60
C PRO A 157 13.93 -12.46 3.77
N PRO A 158 14.53 -11.38 4.33
CA PRO A 158 14.77 -10.15 3.60
C PRO A 158 15.65 -10.39 2.37
N PHE A 159 15.29 -9.81 1.22
CA PHE A 159 15.97 -10.05 -0.05
C PHE A 159 16.24 -11.54 -0.31
N GLY A 160 15.23 -12.37 -0.10
CA GLY A 160 15.30 -13.82 -0.26
C GLY A 160 13.95 -14.41 -0.64
N SER A 161 13.85 -15.74 -0.58
CA SER A 161 12.61 -16.45 -0.90
C SER A 161 12.37 -17.66 -0.02
N LYS A 162 11.12 -18.10 0.03
CA LYS A 162 10.70 -19.39 0.60
C LYS A 162 9.96 -20.22 -0.43
N LYS A 163 10.12 -21.54 -0.35
CA LYS A 163 9.50 -22.49 -1.28
C LYS A 163 8.20 -23.07 -0.71
N TYR A 164 7.18 -23.10 -1.57
CA TYR A 164 5.87 -23.68 -1.28
C TYR A 164 5.44 -24.63 -2.40
N ARG A 165 4.52 -25.54 -2.09
CA ARG A 165 3.95 -26.47 -3.07
C ARG A 165 2.45 -26.64 -2.89
N LEU A 166 1.71 -26.58 -3.99
CA LEU A 166 0.29 -26.93 -4.06
C LEU A 166 0.12 -28.44 -4.07
N THR A 167 -0.82 -28.91 -3.27
CA THR A 167 -1.18 -30.32 -3.14
C THR A 167 -2.69 -30.48 -3.14
N GLN A 168 -3.16 -31.70 -3.41
CA GLN A 168 -4.57 -32.02 -3.35
C GLN A 168 -5.05 -32.11 -1.90
N GLY A 169 -6.32 -31.80 -1.67
CA GLY A 169 -6.95 -31.75 -0.35
C GLY A 169 -7.16 -30.32 0.15
N LYS A 170 -7.70 -30.20 1.37
CA LYS A 170 -7.98 -28.91 2.01
C LYS A 170 -6.79 -28.44 2.84
N GLY A 171 -6.64 -27.12 2.96
CA GLY A 171 -5.74 -26.49 3.94
C GLY A 171 -6.07 -26.90 5.39
N PRO A 172 -5.18 -26.63 6.35
CA PRO A 172 -5.48 -26.85 7.75
C PRO A 172 -6.66 -25.96 8.17
N MET A 173 -7.59 -26.53 8.93
CA MET A 173 -8.67 -25.76 9.56
C MET A 173 -8.12 -25.05 10.79
N ASN A 174 -8.71 -23.90 11.10
CA ASN A 174 -8.48 -23.17 12.33
C ASN A 174 -9.82 -22.57 12.80
N ASP A 175 -10.03 -22.57 14.11
CA ASP A 175 -11.24 -22.05 14.75
C ASP A 175 -11.02 -20.64 15.35
N SER A 176 -9.85 -20.02 15.11
CA SER A 176 -9.53 -18.67 15.61
C SER A 176 -10.10 -17.53 14.77
N LEU A 177 -10.88 -17.84 13.72
CA LEU A 177 -11.59 -16.85 12.92
C LEU A 177 -13.06 -17.23 12.87
N GLU A 178 -13.91 -16.24 13.14
CA GLU A 178 -15.36 -16.41 13.07
C GLU A 178 -15.98 -15.22 12.33
N VAL A 179 -17.05 -15.49 11.59
CA VAL A 179 -17.89 -14.47 10.98
C VAL A 179 -19.36 -14.73 11.32
N GLU A 180 -20.00 -13.74 11.94
CA GLU A 180 -21.38 -13.84 12.43
C GLU A 180 -22.16 -12.58 12.11
N GLY A 181 -23.11 -12.66 11.17
CA GLY A 181 -23.93 -11.52 10.76
C GLY A 181 -23.08 -10.38 10.21
N ASN A 182 -22.95 -9.28 10.97
CA ASN A 182 -22.15 -8.10 10.67
C ASN A 182 -20.82 -8.03 11.46
N ARG A 183 -20.35 -9.16 12.00
CA ARG A 183 -19.19 -9.24 12.90
C ARG A 183 -18.10 -10.14 12.31
N LEU A 184 -16.85 -9.70 12.41
CA LEU A 184 -15.65 -10.50 12.15
C LEU A 184 -14.87 -10.62 13.46
N LEU A 185 -14.49 -11.83 13.85
CA LEU A 185 -13.84 -12.11 15.12
C LEU A 185 -12.55 -12.89 14.89
N SER A 186 -11.48 -12.48 15.57
CA SER A 186 -10.28 -13.27 15.79
C SER A 186 -9.88 -13.22 17.27
N ASP A 187 -8.79 -13.92 17.61
CA ASP A 187 -8.22 -13.86 18.96
C ASP A 187 -7.77 -12.43 19.35
N ASP A 188 -7.31 -11.64 18.38
CA ASP A 188 -6.76 -10.30 18.61
C ASP A 188 -7.75 -9.16 18.29
N LEU A 189 -8.63 -9.35 17.30
CA LEU A 189 -9.46 -8.29 16.72
C LEU A 189 -10.93 -8.68 16.69
N LYS A 190 -11.81 -7.74 17.06
CA LYS A 190 -13.26 -7.88 16.86
C LYS A 190 -13.76 -6.67 16.09
N VAL A 191 -14.30 -6.92 14.90
CA VAL A 191 -14.78 -5.89 13.98
C VAL A 191 -16.28 -6.01 13.85
N VAL A 192 -17.01 -4.89 13.95
CA VAL A 192 -18.46 -4.86 13.74
C VAL A 192 -18.80 -3.76 12.74
N LEU A 193 -19.53 -4.13 11.70
CA LEU A 193 -20.04 -3.18 10.70
C LEU A 193 -21.41 -2.65 11.13
N ASP A 194 -21.63 -1.34 10.98
CA ASP A 194 -22.95 -0.74 11.15
C ASP A 194 -23.90 -1.19 10.04
N GLU A 195 -25.10 -1.63 10.38
CA GLU A 195 -26.05 -2.22 9.41
C GLU A 195 -26.68 -1.17 8.47
N GLU A 196 -26.68 0.11 8.86
CA GLU A 196 -27.23 1.19 8.04
C GLU A 196 -26.15 1.75 7.10
N SER A 197 -25.00 2.14 7.65
CA SER A 197 -23.93 2.82 6.92
C SER A 197 -22.87 1.88 6.36
N GLY A 198 -22.79 0.61 6.78
CA GLY A 198 -21.71 -0.33 6.42
C GLY A 198 -20.31 0.06 6.88
N ALA A 199 -20.17 1.13 7.67
CA ALA A 199 -18.91 1.57 8.25
C ALA A 199 -18.50 0.63 9.39
N ILE A 200 -17.20 0.58 9.71
CA ILE A 200 -16.72 -0.15 10.89
C ILE A 200 -17.08 0.67 12.12
N ALA A 201 -18.13 0.26 12.83
CA ALA A 201 -18.61 0.90 14.07
C ALA A 201 -17.83 0.45 15.30
N ASN A 202 -17.20 -0.73 15.25
CA ASN A 202 -16.38 -1.24 16.33
C ASN A 202 -15.13 -1.91 15.77
N LEU A 203 -13.98 -1.53 16.33
CA LEU A 203 -12.69 -2.15 16.15
C LEU A 203 -12.10 -2.37 17.54
N TYR A 204 -12.45 -3.50 18.16
CA TYR A 204 -11.92 -3.88 19.46
C TYR A 204 -10.60 -4.60 19.29
N TRP A 205 -9.56 -4.12 19.98
CA TRP A 205 -8.25 -4.75 20.03
C TRP A 205 -8.01 -5.37 21.41
N GLU A 206 -7.84 -6.69 21.44
CA GLU A 206 -7.78 -7.47 22.68
C GLU A 206 -6.56 -7.09 23.54
N SER A 207 -5.40 -6.81 22.93
CA SER A 207 -4.15 -6.47 23.63
C SER A 207 -4.26 -5.30 24.61
N ILE A 208 -5.16 -4.35 24.35
CA ILE A 208 -5.41 -3.19 25.22
C ILE A 208 -6.85 -3.14 25.75
N GLN A 209 -7.67 -4.12 25.38
CA GLN A 209 -9.07 -4.26 25.77
C GLN A 209 -9.95 -3.01 25.47
N ARG A 210 -9.75 -2.40 24.29
CA ARG A 210 -10.45 -1.15 23.90
C ARG A 210 -11.01 -1.20 22.49
N ASN A 211 -12.12 -0.49 22.29
CA ASN A 211 -12.57 -0.08 20.97
C ASN A 211 -11.75 1.12 20.49
N LEU A 212 -11.30 1.08 19.25
CA LEU A 212 -10.48 2.12 18.62
C LEU A 212 -11.31 3.08 17.74
N VAL A 213 -12.60 2.82 17.53
CA VAL A 213 -13.48 3.68 16.72
C VAL A 213 -14.10 4.78 17.58
N ASP A 214 -13.99 6.02 17.15
CA ASP A 214 -14.75 7.12 17.70
C ASP A 214 -16.14 7.20 17.06
N GLY A 215 -17.10 6.53 17.71
CA GLY A 215 -18.51 6.56 17.32
C GLY A 215 -19.28 7.82 17.75
N ARG A 216 -18.61 8.84 18.32
CA ARG A 216 -19.25 10.12 18.60
C ARG A 216 -19.70 10.74 17.28
N GLU A 217 -20.85 11.42 17.29
CA GLU A 217 -21.52 11.92 16.07
C GLU A 217 -22.07 10.81 15.15
N GLY A 218 -21.99 9.55 15.56
CA GLY A 218 -22.58 8.41 14.86
C GLY A 218 -21.80 7.98 13.62
N MET A 219 -20.54 8.38 13.47
CA MET A 219 -19.63 7.98 12.37
C MET A 219 -18.92 6.65 12.67
N GLY A 220 -18.45 5.97 11.63
CA GLY A 220 -17.57 4.80 11.74
C GLY A 220 -16.35 4.90 10.83
N LEU A 221 -15.40 3.96 10.95
CA LEU A 221 -14.25 3.90 10.04
C LEU A 221 -14.70 3.45 8.65
N ASN A 222 -14.02 3.97 7.63
CA ASN A 222 -14.29 3.72 6.22
C ASN A 222 -15.71 4.07 5.78
N GLU A 223 -16.23 5.16 6.34
CA GLU A 223 -17.56 5.62 6.01
C GLU A 223 -17.56 6.55 4.80
N TYR A 224 -18.45 6.29 3.84
CA TYR A 224 -18.58 7.08 2.62
C TYR A 224 -19.26 8.44 2.88
N PHE A 225 -18.62 9.50 2.41
CA PHE A 225 -19.16 10.86 2.35
C PHE A 225 -19.08 11.41 0.93
N TYR A 226 -20.19 11.99 0.47
CA TYR A 226 -20.28 12.69 -0.81
C TYR A 226 -20.64 14.16 -0.59
N VAL A 227 -19.86 15.07 -1.14
CA VAL A 227 -20.15 16.51 -1.12
C VAL A 227 -20.73 16.91 -2.48
N PRO A 228 -22.04 17.14 -2.62
CA PRO A 228 -22.60 17.81 -3.79
C PRO A 228 -22.25 19.29 -3.78
N GLY A 229 -21.85 19.85 -4.92
CA GLY A 229 -21.37 21.22 -4.97
C GLY A 229 -20.02 21.37 -4.28
N SER A 230 -19.80 22.51 -3.63
CA SER A 230 -18.52 22.84 -3.00
C SER A 230 -18.65 23.25 -1.52
N ASP A 231 -19.83 23.19 -0.92
CA ASP A 231 -19.99 23.49 0.51
C ASP A 231 -19.90 22.18 1.31
N PRO A 232 -18.87 21.96 2.14
CA PRO A 232 -18.75 20.75 2.95
C PRO A 232 -19.93 20.50 3.89
N LYS A 233 -20.74 21.51 4.20
CA LYS A 233 -21.98 21.34 4.99
C LYS A 233 -23.05 20.55 4.27
N ASP A 234 -22.98 20.48 2.95
CA ASP A 234 -23.91 19.72 2.13
C ASP A 234 -23.48 18.24 2.00
N ALA A 235 -22.40 17.83 2.69
CA ALA A 235 -21.95 16.44 2.72
C ALA A 235 -23.08 15.49 3.14
N VAL A 236 -23.29 14.46 2.32
CA VAL A 236 -24.25 13.38 2.57
C VAL A 236 -23.52 12.06 2.76
N ARG A 237 -24.11 11.18 3.57
CA ARG A 237 -23.62 9.84 3.85
C ARG A 237 -24.17 8.84 2.81
N THR A 238 -23.77 7.58 2.91
CA THR A 238 -24.32 6.52 2.07
C THR A 238 -25.82 6.28 2.33
N ASP A 239 -26.53 5.81 1.32
CA ASP A 239 -27.82 5.13 1.48
C ASP A 239 -27.65 3.83 2.30
N PRO A 240 -28.75 3.26 2.86
CA PRO A 240 -28.70 2.00 3.58
C PRO A 240 -27.99 0.89 2.81
N VAL A 241 -27.11 0.16 3.51
CA VAL A 241 -26.31 -0.90 2.92
C VAL A 241 -27.00 -2.27 2.99
N THR A 242 -26.57 -3.20 2.15
CA THR A 242 -26.76 -4.63 2.37
C THR A 242 -25.42 -5.25 2.75
N ILE A 243 -25.36 -5.89 3.92
CA ILE A 243 -24.17 -6.61 4.38
C ILE A 243 -24.36 -8.11 4.14
N ARG A 244 -23.33 -8.76 3.59
CA ARG A 244 -23.26 -10.21 3.50
C ARG A 244 -21.87 -10.72 3.88
N ILE A 245 -21.84 -11.94 4.41
CA ILE A 245 -20.60 -12.71 4.52
C ILE A 245 -20.10 -13.00 3.10
N LYS A 246 -18.86 -12.61 2.81
CA LYS A 246 -18.22 -12.87 1.51
C LYS A 246 -17.23 -14.02 1.63
N GLU A 247 -16.33 -13.97 2.61
CA GLU A 247 -15.43 -15.08 2.91
C GLU A 247 -15.70 -15.65 4.31
N ASP A 248 -15.74 -16.97 4.41
CA ASP A 248 -15.91 -17.73 5.65
C ASP A 248 -14.99 -18.95 5.58
N GLY A 249 -13.77 -18.80 6.11
CA GLY A 249 -12.79 -19.87 6.07
C GLY A 249 -11.64 -19.67 7.06
N PRO A 250 -10.72 -20.66 7.11
CA PRO A 250 -9.75 -20.77 8.20
C PRO A 250 -8.60 -19.76 8.14
N LEU A 251 -8.43 -19.02 7.05
CA LEU A 251 -7.38 -18.02 6.87
C LEU A 251 -7.93 -16.60 6.69
N VAL A 252 -9.05 -16.45 5.99
CA VAL A 252 -9.67 -15.17 5.66
C VAL A 252 -11.16 -15.25 5.98
N VAL A 253 -11.64 -14.30 6.78
CA VAL A 253 -13.07 -14.01 6.90
C VAL A 253 -13.34 -12.58 6.45
N SER A 254 -14.46 -12.37 5.76
CA SER A 254 -14.78 -11.05 5.23
C SER A 254 -16.28 -10.76 5.14
N LEU A 255 -16.59 -9.47 5.30
CA LEU A 255 -17.93 -8.92 5.09
C LEU A 255 -17.90 -7.98 3.89
N LEU A 256 -18.93 -8.04 3.07
CA LEU A 256 -19.16 -7.12 1.97
C LEU A 256 -20.40 -6.27 2.25
N ALA A 257 -20.20 -4.95 2.38
CA ALA A 257 -21.26 -3.96 2.45
C ALA A 257 -21.48 -3.34 1.05
N GLN A 258 -22.71 -3.39 0.54
CA GLN A 258 -23.07 -2.86 -0.77
C GLN A 258 -24.12 -1.76 -0.67
N SER A 259 -23.94 -0.67 -1.40
CA SER A 259 -24.91 0.43 -1.51
C SER A 259 -24.87 1.12 -2.88
N HIS A 260 -25.75 2.10 -3.09
CA HIS A 260 -25.89 2.88 -4.32
C HIS A 260 -25.88 4.39 -4.02
N PRO A 261 -24.87 4.89 -3.28
CA PRO A 261 -24.92 6.22 -2.70
C PRO A 261 -24.90 7.32 -3.77
N GLN A 262 -25.29 8.53 -3.37
CA GLN A 262 -25.19 9.69 -4.24
C GLN A 262 -23.77 9.84 -4.81
N GLY A 263 -23.70 10.16 -6.10
CA GLY A 263 -22.44 10.23 -6.84
C GLY A 263 -22.05 8.93 -7.56
N CYS A 264 -22.62 7.78 -7.19
CA CYS A 264 -22.19 6.46 -7.68
C CYS A 264 -23.34 5.64 -8.29
N TYR A 265 -22.99 4.72 -9.20
CA TYR A 265 -23.88 3.63 -9.59
C TYR A 265 -23.88 2.55 -8.52
N HIS A 266 -22.70 2.14 -8.06
CA HIS A 266 -22.53 1.14 -7.00
C HIS A 266 -21.31 1.49 -6.12
N LEU A 267 -21.40 1.14 -4.83
CA LEU A 267 -20.29 1.12 -3.89
C LEU A 267 -20.24 -0.26 -3.23
N ASN A 268 -19.13 -0.98 -3.42
CA ASN A 268 -18.83 -2.21 -2.69
C ASN A 268 -17.70 -1.92 -1.70
N ARG A 269 -17.89 -2.24 -0.43
CA ARG A 269 -16.82 -2.14 0.59
C ARG A 269 -16.64 -3.49 1.25
N GLU A 270 -15.49 -4.09 1.06
CA GLU A 270 -15.13 -5.34 1.69
C GLU A 270 -14.18 -5.08 2.88
N VAL A 271 -14.47 -5.70 4.02
CA VAL A 271 -13.62 -5.67 5.20
C VAL A 271 -13.15 -7.09 5.49
N ARG A 272 -11.83 -7.30 5.57
CA ARG A 272 -11.18 -8.60 5.78
C ARG A 272 -10.36 -8.59 7.06
N ILE A 273 -10.38 -9.71 7.78
CA ILE A 273 -9.36 -10.03 8.79
C ILE A 273 -8.77 -11.41 8.48
N PHE A 274 -7.57 -11.64 9.02
CA PHE A 274 -6.76 -12.81 8.69
C PHE A 274 -6.32 -13.56 9.93
N GLN A 275 -6.11 -14.86 9.75
CA GLN A 275 -5.58 -15.72 10.78
C GLN A 275 -4.12 -15.35 11.07
N GLY A 276 -3.81 -15.09 12.33
CA GLY A 276 -2.44 -14.82 12.79
C GLY A 276 -1.88 -13.45 12.41
N LEU A 277 -2.68 -12.54 11.84
CA LEU A 277 -2.24 -11.19 11.48
C LEU A 277 -3.08 -10.14 12.21
N ASN A 278 -2.41 -9.27 12.96
CA ASN A 278 -3.02 -8.14 13.66
C ASN A 278 -3.26 -6.95 12.71
N ARG A 279 -4.10 -7.14 11.69
CA ARG A 279 -4.53 -6.07 10.78
C ARG A 279 -5.90 -6.31 10.18
N ILE A 280 -6.49 -5.23 9.66
CA ILE A 280 -7.72 -5.24 8.86
C ILE A 280 -7.37 -4.73 7.47
N ASP A 281 -7.83 -5.43 6.43
CA ASP A 281 -7.75 -4.94 5.05
C ASP A 281 -9.14 -4.49 4.60
N ILE A 282 -9.19 -3.35 3.89
CA ILE A 282 -10.40 -2.72 3.37
C ILE A 282 -10.24 -2.54 1.87
N ILE A 283 -11.25 -2.94 1.10
CA ILE A 283 -11.27 -2.82 -0.36
C ILE A 283 -12.57 -2.15 -0.77
N ASP A 284 -12.47 -0.91 -1.25
CA ASP A 284 -13.60 -0.11 -1.68
C ASP A 284 -13.60 0.00 -3.20
N GLU A 285 -14.59 -0.61 -3.85
CA GLU A 285 -14.81 -0.50 -5.29
C GLU A 285 -15.93 0.51 -5.55
N LEU A 286 -15.56 1.63 -6.15
CA LEU A 286 -16.44 2.75 -6.43
C LEU A 286 -16.75 2.85 -7.93
N ASP A 287 -17.98 2.55 -8.33
CA ASP A 287 -18.47 2.84 -9.68
C ASP A 287 -19.05 4.27 -9.72
N LYS A 288 -18.15 5.25 -9.87
CA LYS A 288 -18.47 6.68 -9.82
C LYS A 288 -19.19 7.14 -11.08
N ARG A 289 -20.33 7.84 -10.93
CA ARG A 289 -21.01 8.51 -12.05
C ARG A 289 -20.20 9.69 -12.54
N LYS A 290 -20.22 9.89 -13.86
CA LYS A 290 -19.67 11.09 -14.50
C LYS A 290 -20.50 12.32 -14.16
N ILE A 291 -20.02 13.17 -13.25
CA ILE A 291 -20.72 14.38 -12.77
C ILE A 291 -19.83 15.60 -13.00
N ARG A 292 -20.39 16.61 -13.67
CA ARG A 292 -19.70 17.86 -14.04
C ARG A 292 -19.87 18.96 -13.00
N ASP A 293 -21.00 18.94 -12.28
CA ASP A 293 -21.19 19.82 -11.14
C ASP A 293 -20.10 19.53 -10.11
N LYS A 294 -19.73 20.54 -9.32
CA LYS A 294 -18.67 20.40 -8.33
C LYS A 294 -19.03 19.28 -7.36
N GLU A 295 -18.05 18.45 -7.02
CA GLU A 295 -18.23 17.34 -6.09
C GLU A 295 -16.92 16.89 -5.44
N GLY A 296 -17.07 16.23 -4.29
CA GLY A 296 -15.99 15.53 -3.58
C GLY A 296 -16.48 14.20 -3.00
N VAL A 297 -15.59 13.21 -2.94
CA VAL A 297 -15.84 11.88 -2.36
C VAL A 297 -14.77 11.58 -1.32
N HIS A 298 -15.21 11.11 -0.15
CA HIS A 298 -14.34 10.87 0.99
C HIS A 298 -14.69 9.56 1.71
N PHE A 299 -13.69 8.97 2.37
CA PHE A 299 -13.88 7.93 3.38
C PHE A 299 -13.38 8.40 4.74
N ALA A 300 -14.22 8.36 5.77
CA ALA A 300 -13.89 8.85 7.10
C ALA A 300 -13.16 7.81 7.97
N PHE A 301 -12.20 8.24 8.78
CA PHE A 301 -11.48 7.41 9.75
C PHE A 301 -11.42 8.10 11.12
N PRO A 302 -12.54 8.07 11.89
CA PRO A 302 -12.58 8.62 13.25
C PRO A 302 -12.06 7.61 14.31
N PHE A 303 -10.90 7.89 14.91
CA PHE A 303 -10.31 7.02 15.94
C PHE A 303 -10.51 7.55 17.37
N ASP A 304 -10.84 6.67 18.32
CA ASP A 304 -10.93 6.99 19.75
C ASP A 304 -9.60 6.69 20.46
N ILE A 305 -8.63 7.57 20.27
CA ILE A 305 -7.30 7.47 20.88
C ILE A 305 -7.09 8.75 21.71
N PRO A 306 -7.43 8.73 23.01
CA PRO A 306 -7.36 9.92 23.86
C PRO A 306 -5.97 10.56 23.83
N GLY A 307 -5.94 11.86 23.52
CA GLY A 307 -4.69 12.61 23.36
C GLY A 307 -3.84 12.19 22.17
N GLY A 308 -4.41 11.46 21.21
CA GLY A 308 -3.73 10.98 20.02
C GLY A 308 -3.24 12.11 19.12
N GLN A 309 -2.04 11.94 18.57
CA GLN A 309 -1.41 12.80 17.60
C GLN A 309 -1.48 12.13 16.23
N ILE A 310 -1.93 12.87 15.22
CA ILE A 310 -1.84 12.43 13.82
C ILE A 310 -0.39 12.65 13.32
N ARG A 311 0.15 11.64 12.64
CA ARG A 311 1.39 11.67 11.86
C ARG A 311 1.13 11.15 10.46
N MET A 312 1.87 11.66 9.48
CA MET A 312 1.71 11.23 8.09
C MET A 312 3.06 11.00 7.44
N ASP A 313 3.11 9.96 6.62
CA ASP A 313 4.18 9.69 5.68
C ASP A 313 4.19 10.73 4.57
N ILE A 314 5.33 11.39 4.39
CA ILE A 314 5.67 12.21 3.22
C ILE A 314 6.96 11.67 2.62
N GLY A 315 7.37 12.16 1.45
CA GLY A 315 8.60 11.76 0.73
C GLY A 315 9.84 11.55 1.61
N TRP A 316 10.00 10.33 2.15
CA TRP A 316 11.03 9.94 3.13
C TRP A 316 11.12 10.84 4.37
N GLY A 317 9.97 11.19 4.95
CA GLY A 317 9.87 11.94 6.20
C GLY A 317 8.51 11.77 6.87
N VAL A 318 8.40 12.25 8.11
CA VAL A 318 7.15 12.21 8.87
C VAL A 318 6.78 13.62 9.29
N ILE A 319 5.52 14.00 9.06
CA ILE A 319 4.98 15.28 9.52
C ILE A 319 3.91 15.07 10.58
N ARG A 320 3.83 15.99 11.53
CA ARG A 320 2.67 16.22 12.38
C ARG A 320 1.94 17.46 11.83
N PRO A 321 0.72 17.31 11.30
CA PRO A 321 -0.12 18.45 10.94
C PRO A 321 -0.19 19.47 12.08
N GLU A 322 -0.35 20.75 11.75
CA GLU A 322 -0.23 21.91 12.66
C GLU A 322 1.20 22.19 13.15
N HIS A 323 1.93 21.18 13.61
CA HIS A 323 3.19 21.37 14.33
C HIS A 323 4.41 21.54 13.43
N ASP A 324 4.50 20.75 12.36
CA ASP A 324 5.68 20.70 11.49
C ASP A 324 5.51 21.54 10.20
N GLN A 325 4.45 22.36 10.15
CA GLN A 325 4.14 23.23 9.01
C GLN A 325 4.55 24.68 9.28
N LEU A 326 5.02 25.37 8.24
CA LEU A 326 5.27 26.81 8.30
C LEU A 326 3.95 27.60 8.43
N PRO A 327 3.95 28.76 9.12
CA PRO A 327 2.81 29.66 9.11
C PRO A 327 2.38 30.01 7.67
N GLY A 328 1.09 29.90 7.39
CA GLY A 328 0.53 30.15 6.06
C GLY A 328 0.61 28.97 5.08
N ALA A 329 1.12 27.80 5.49
CA ALA A 329 1.01 26.56 4.72
C ALA A 329 -0.46 26.08 4.60
N CYS A 330 -0.76 25.27 3.58
CA CYS A 330 -2.08 24.66 3.42
C CYS A 330 -2.35 23.71 4.57
N LYS A 331 -3.50 23.86 5.22
CA LYS A 331 -3.93 22.98 6.30
C LYS A 331 -5.24 22.24 5.99
N ASN A 332 -5.90 22.61 4.89
CA ASN A 332 -7.19 22.05 4.47
C ASN A 332 -7.04 20.61 3.95
N TRP A 333 -5.95 20.30 3.24
CA TRP A 333 -5.65 18.95 2.75
C TRP A 333 -4.15 18.69 2.71
N PHE A 334 -3.79 17.42 2.75
CA PHE A 334 -2.43 16.91 2.77
C PHE A 334 -2.24 15.84 1.70
N THR A 335 -1.00 15.70 1.24
CA THR A 335 -0.57 14.56 0.44
C THR A 335 0.15 13.54 1.33
N VAL A 336 -0.24 12.28 1.24
CA VAL A 336 0.33 11.16 1.99
C VAL A 336 1.01 10.20 1.04
N GLN A 337 2.21 9.74 1.39
CA GLN A 337 2.91 8.77 0.57
C GLN A 337 2.34 7.36 0.77
N ARG A 338 2.41 6.75 1.96
CA ARG A 338 1.86 5.40 2.20
C ARG A 338 0.94 5.26 3.40
N TRP A 339 1.13 6.04 4.46
CA TRP A 339 0.40 5.82 5.71
C TRP A 339 0.08 7.10 6.49
N VAL A 340 -0.97 7.00 7.31
CA VAL A 340 -1.34 7.96 8.37
C VAL A 340 -1.38 7.20 9.68
N ASP A 341 -0.71 7.72 10.72
CA ASP A 341 -0.73 7.18 12.07
C ASP A 341 -1.55 8.09 12.99
N VAL A 342 -2.30 7.48 13.90
CA VAL A 342 -2.96 8.17 15.01
C VAL A 342 -2.56 7.45 16.29
N SER A 343 -1.74 8.08 17.13
CA SER A 343 -1.23 7.42 18.34
C SER A 343 -1.11 8.37 19.52
N ASN A 344 -1.23 7.84 20.74
CA ASN A 344 -0.74 8.50 21.95
C ASN A 344 0.62 7.90 22.37
N GLN A 345 0.99 8.02 23.65
CA GLN A 345 2.24 7.48 24.20
C GLN A 345 2.20 5.98 24.46
N ASP A 346 1.02 5.36 24.47
CA ASP A 346 0.81 3.98 24.91
C ASP A 346 0.39 3.06 23.75
N TYR A 347 -0.52 3.55 22.88
CA TYR A 347 -1.08 2.80 21.76
C TYR A 347 -1.50 3.72 20.59
N GLY A 348 -1.67 3.11 19.43
CA GLY A 348 -2.05 3.79 18.21
C GLY A 348 -2.61 2.86 17.13
N VAL A 349 -2.87 3.46 15.98
CA VAL A 349 -3.22 2.78 14.74
C VAL A 349 -2.47 3.42 13.59
N THR A 350 -1.85 2.59 12.75
CA THR A 350 -1.33 3.01 11.45
C THR A 350 -2.31 2.57 10.38
N VAL A 351 -2.72 3.51 9.52
CA VAL A 351 -3.58 3.28 8.36
C VAL A 351 -2.75 3.44 7.09
N ALA A 352 -2.52 2.35 6.39
CA ALA A 352 -1.96 2.38 5.04
C ALA A 352 -3.04 2.81 4.04
N THR A 353 -2.70 3.72 3.13
CA THR A 353 -3.57 4.23 2.07
C THR A 353 -2.89 4.00 0.72
N VAL A 354 -3.17 2.84 0.13
CA VAL A 354 -2.41 2.33 -1.02
C VAL A 354 -2.68 3.20 -2.25
N ASP A 355 -3.96 3.43 -2.53
CA ASP A 355 -4.40 4.05 -3.79
C ASP A 355 -4.63 5.56 -3.67
N ALA A 356 -5.08 6.04 -2.50
CA ALA A 356 -5.49 7.42 -2.29
C ALA A 356 -4.38 8.25 -1.62
N PRO A 357 -3.80 9.26 -2.29
CA PRO A 357 -2.71 10.05 -1.72
C PRO A 357 -3.19 11.32 -1.01
N LEU A 358 -4.49 11.60 -0.91
CA LEU A 358 -5.00 12.85 -0.34
C LEU A 358 -5.78 12.58 0.94
N VAL A 359 -5.53 13.41 1.95
CA VAL A 359 -6.29 13.37 3.22
C VAL A 359 -6.64 14.76 3.71
N GLU A 360 -7.71 14.84 4.49
CA GLU A 360 -8.11 16.03 5.24
C GLU A 360 -8.15 15.71 6.73
N VAL A 361 -7.68 16.62 7.58
CA VAL A 361 -7.53 16.37 9.02
C VAL A 361 -8.69 16.98 9.79
N GLY A 362 -9.36 16.14 10.58
CA GLY A 362 -10.45 16.51 11.47
C GLY A 362 -11.80 16.70 10.78
N GLN A 363 -11.85 17.45 9.68
CA GLN A 363 -13.09 17.79 8.96
C GLN A 363 -12.84 17.86 7.45
N ILE A 364 -13.91 17.71 6.66
CA ILE A 364 -13.90 18.01 5.22
C ILE A 364 -13.82 19.53 5.06
N THR A 365 -12.68 20.02 4.55
CA THR A 365 -12.34 21.46 4.51
C THR A 365 -11.76 21.92 3.17
N ALA A 366 -11.66 21.06 2.16
CA ALA A 366 -10.97 21.37 0.90
C ALA A 366 -11.48 22.64 0.22
N GLU A 367 -12.79 22.89 0.27
CA GLU A 367 -13.42 24.07 -0.33
C GLU A 367 -13.84 25.14 0.70
N THR A 368 -13.40 25.02 1.96
CA THR A 368 -13.54 26.13 2.92
C THR A 368 -12.47 27.18 2.67
N PRO A 369 -12.62 28.41 3.20
CA PRO A 369 -11.51 29.36 3.26
C PRO A 369 -10.26 28.72 3.87
N TRP A 370 -9.10 29.29 3.53
CA TRP A 370 -7.80 28.84 4.03
C TRP A 370 -7.79 28.80 5.56
N ILE A 371 -7.61 27.62 6.15
CA ILE A 371 -7.66 27.48 7.60
C ILE A 371 -6.29 27.84 8.21
N GLU A 372 -6.30 28.70 9.23
CA GLU A 372 -5.07 29.18 9.87
C GLU A 372 -4.54 28.21 10.92
N THR A 373 -5.41 27.41 11.53
CA THR A 373 -5.10 26.49 12.64
C THR A 373 -5.91 25.19 12.53
N LEU A 374 -5.25 24.06 12.74
CA LEU A 374 -5.87 22.77 12.95
C LEU A 374 -5.99 22.49 14.46
N GLY A 375 -7.19 22.16 14.91
CA GLY A 375 -7.42 21.73 16.29
C GLY A 375 -6.90 20.32 16.56
N PRO A 376 -6.76 19.92 17.83
CA PRO A 376 -6.43 18.54 18.18
C PRO A 376 -7.54 17.61 17.68
N THR A 377 -7.17 16.56 16.95
CA THR A 377 -8.11 15.58 16.42
C THR A 377 -7.42 14.24 16.18
N GLN A 378 -8.22 13.18 16.19
CA GLN A 378 -7.84 11.81 15.88
C GLN A 378 -8.60 11.29 14.63
N SER A 379 -9.32 12.19 13.96
CA SER A 379 -10.08 11.89 12.76
C SER A 379 -9.37 12.44 11.53
N PHE A 380 -9.41 11.69 10.44
CA PHE A 380 -9.07 12.18 9.12
C PHE A 380 -10.01 11.58 8.07
N TYR A 381 -10.01 12.18 6.89
CA TYR A 381 -10.79 11.72 5.74
C TYR A 381 -9.84 11.40 4.61
N SER A 382 -9.94 10.21 4.01
CA SER A 382 -9.30 9.93 2.73
C SER A 382 -10.07 10.63 1.63
N TYR A 383 -9.43 11.57 0.94
CA TYR A 383 -10.05 12.43 -0.07
C TYR A 383 -9.89 11.86 -1.49
N VAL A 384 -10.68 10.83 -1.77
CA VAL A 384 -10.45 9.92 -2.89
C VAL A 384 -10.75 10.52 -4.27
N MET A 385 -11.81 11.31 -4.42
CA MET A 385 -12.20 11.92 -5.71
C MET A 385 -12.70 13.35 -5.55
N ASN A 386 -12.39 14.23 -6.52
CA ASN A 386 -13.01 15.56 -6.66
C ASN A 386 -12.80 16.18 -8.05
N ASN A 387 -13.56 17.22 -8.36
CA ASN A 387 -13.38 18.05 -9.56
C ASN A 387 -13.28 19.56 -9.23
N TYR A 388 -12.78 19.94 -8.06
CA TYR A 388 -12.85 21.33 -7.58
C TYR A 388 -11.93 22.30 -8.31
N TRP A 389 -10.80 21.84 -8.83
CA TRP A 389 -9.81 22.71 -9.45
C TRP A 389 -10.32 23.48 -10.67
N PHE A 390 -9.64 24.59 -10.97
CA PHE A 390 -10.09 25.60 -11.93
C PHE A 390 -9.41 25.53 -13.30
N THR A 391 -8.29 24.81 -13.41
CA THR A 391 -7.49 24.72 -14.64
C THR A 391 -6.65 23.45 -14.66
N ASN A 392 -6.33 22.91 -15.83
CA ASN A 392 -5.46 21.73 -16.03
C ASN A 392 -5.89 20.42 -15.36
N TYR A 393 -7.08 20.33 -14.77
CA TYR A 393 -7.63 19.10 -14.18
C TYR A 393 -8.92 18.70 -14.88
N LYS A 394 -9.28 17.41 -14.81
CA LYS A 394 -10.54 16.95 -15.38
C LYS A 394 -11.72 17.66 -14.72
N ALA A 395 -12.70 18.06 -15.54
CA ALA A 395 -13.94 18.65 -15.05
C ALA A 395 -14.89 17.62 -14.40
N ASP A 396 -14.64 16.34 -14.64
CA ASP A 396 -15.42 15.20 -14.13
C ASP A 396 -14.55 13.94 -14.22
N GLN A 397 -14.83 12.96 -13.37
CA GLN A 397 -14.24 11.63 -13.43
C GLN A 397 -15.31 10.58 -13.19
N GLU A 398 -15.08 9.39 -13.72
CA GLU A 398 -15.99 8.25 -13.65
C GLU A 398 -15.21 7.00 -13.26
N GLY A 399 -15.89 6.06 -12.61
CA GLY A 399 -15.36 4.78 -12.15
C GLY A 399 -16.07 3.63 -12.85
N PRO A 400 -15.59 2.38 -12.75
CA PRO A 400 -15.00 1.78 -11.54
C PRO A 400 -13.61 2.30 -11.17
N THR A 401 -13.35 2.44 -9.87
CA THR A 401 -12.03 2.70 -9.27
C THR A 401 -11.97 2.04 -7.89
N THR A 402 -10.84 1.43 -7.56
CA THR A 402 -10.64 0.74 -6.29
C THR A 402 -9.76 1.58 -5.35
N PHE A 403 -10.13 1.64 -4.07
CA PHE A 403 -9.32 2.21 -3.00
C PHE A 403 -9.10 1.17 -1.90
N ARG A 404 -7.84 0.86 -1.64
CA ARG A 404 -7.44 -0.11 -0.61
C ARG A 404 -6.81 0.59 0.57
N TYR A 405 -7.23 0.13 1.75
CA TYR A 405 -6.66 0.55 3.02
C TYR A 405 -6.28 -0.67 3.85
N ALA A 406 -5.34 -0.50 4.76
CA ALA A 406 -5.13 -1.46 5.82
C ALA A 406 -4.90 -0.76 7.15
N ILE A 407 -5.47 -1.30 8.22
CA ILE A 407 -5.39 -0.72 9.57
C ILE A 407 -4.64 -1.70 10.46
N GLN A 408 -3.55 -1.25 11.07
CA GLN A 408 -2.77 -2.01 12.03
C GLN A 408 -2.75 -1.28 13.38
N PRO A 409 -3.42 -1.82 14.42
CA PRO A 409 -3.22 -1.38 15.79
C PRO A 409 -1.82 -1.72 16.28
N HIS A 410 -1.22 -0.82 17.04
CA HIS A 410 0.08 -1.00 17.66
C HIS A 410 0.12 -0.37 19.06
N LEU A 411 1.19 -0.68 19.81
CA LEU A 411 1.48 -0.02 21.07
C LEU A 411 2.09 1.37 20.79
N MET A 412 3.22 1.71 21.40
CA MET A 412 3.90 2.98 21.16
C MET A 412 4.18 3.16 19.65
N PHE A 413 4.07 4.39 19.16
CA PHE A 413 4.40 4.70 17.77
C PHE A 413 5.89 4.46 17.51
N ASP A 414 6.16 3.65 16.48
CA ASP A 414 7.48 3.46 15.90
C ASP A 414 7.43 3.87 14.41
N SER A 415 8.23 4.88 14.07
CA SER A 415 8.27 5.44 12.72
C SER A 415 8.78 4.43 11.68
N ALA A 416 9.69 3.55 12.06
CA ALA A 416 10.17 2.51 11.16
C ALA A 416 9.10 1.44 10.92
N GLU A 417 8.41 0.98 11.97
CA GLU A 417 7.33 -0.01 11.81
C GLU A 417 6.19 0.54 10.95
N ALA A 418 5.80 1.81 11.12
CA ALA A 418 4.80 2.46 10.27
C ALA A 418 5.22 2.52 8.79
N ASN A 419 6.49 2.86 8.52
CA ASN A 419 7.06 2.84 7.17
C ASN A 419 7.10 1.43 6.57
N GLN A 420 7.53 0.44 7.36
CA GLN A 420 7.54 -0.96 6.94
C GLN A 420 6.12 -1.41 6.60
N PHE A 421 5.13 -1.17 7.47
CA PHE A 421 3.74 -1.53 7.23
C PHE A 421 3.18 -0.89 5.95
N GLY A 422 3.38 0.43 5.76
CA GLY A 422 2.96 1.11 4.54
C GLY A 422 3.61 0.57 3.26
N MET A 423 4.91 0.23 3.32
CA MET A 423 5.61 -0.42 2.22
C MET A 423 5.08 -1.83 1.96
N GLU A 424 4.86 -2.64 3.00
CA GLU A 424 4.34 -4.01 2.84
C GLU A 424 2.97 -4.07 2.16
N ARG A 425 2.10 -3.08 2.42
CA ARG A 425 0.79 -2.97 1.77
C ARG A 425 0.88 -2.53 0.32
N SER A 426 1.86 -1.70 0.00
CA SER A 426 2.05 -1.15 -1.36
C SER A 426 2.94 -2.04 -2.24
N GLN A 427 3.74 -2.90 -1.60
CA GLN A 427 4.70 -3.83 -2.21
C GLN A 427 4.42 -5.26 -1.70
N PRO A 428 3.43 -5.98 -2.24
CA PRO A 428 3.10 -7.34 -1.76
C PRO A 428 4.25 -8.33 -1.98
N LEU A 429 4.24 -9.46 -1.26
CA LEU A 429 5.15 -10.57 -1.55
C LEU A 429 4.93 -11.08 -2.97
N ILE A 430 6.01 -11.39 -3.68
CA ILE A 430 5.96 -11.75 -5.11
C ILE A 430 6.02 -13.27 -5.24
N THR A 431 5.16 -13.85 -6.06
CA THR A 431 5.15 -15.29 -6.32
C THR A 431 5.74 -15.60 -7.69
N ALA A 432 6.37 -16.76 -7.80
CA ALA A 432 6.75 -17.32 -9.09
C ALA A 432 6.61 -18.83 -9.07
N ARG A 433 5.92 -19.40 -10.05
CA ARG A 433 5.92 -20.84 -10.27
C ARG A 433 7.28 -21.28 -10.80
N VAL A 434 7.87 -22.29 -10.18
CA VAL A 434 9.24 -22.75 -10.49
C VAL A 434 9.29 -24.27 -10.63
N PRO A 435 10.31 -24.84 -11.29
CA PRO A 435 10.54 -26.29 -11.27
C PRO A 435 10.58 -26.90 -9.87
N ASP A 436 10.17 -28.17 -9.75
CA ASP A 436 10.06 -28.84 -8.44
C ASP A 436 11.40 -29.01 -7.70
N ASP A 437 12.53 -28.98 -8.42
CA ASP A 437 13.88 -29.06 -7.88
C ASP A 437 14.50 -27.69 -7.54
N THR A 438 13.82 -26.58 -7.86
CA THR A 438 14.28 -25.24 -7.50
C THR A 438 14.39 -25.08 -5.99
N HIS A 439 15.49 -24.51 -5.52
CA HIS A 439 15.73 -24.24 -4.10
C HIS A 439 15.26 -22.83 -3.71
N GLU A 440 14.81 -22.67 -2.48
CA GLU A 440 14.61 -21.35 -1.88
C GLU A 440 15.95 -20.65 -1.64
N ALA A 441 15.93 -19.31 -1.60
CA ALA A 441 17.12 -18.49 -1.43
C ALA A 441 17.12 -17.84 -0.04
N PRO A 442 18.17 -18.04 0.78
CA PRO A 442 18.32 -17.27 2.01
C PRO A 442 18.51 -15.78 1.68
N SER A 443 18.39 -14.93 2.69
CA SER A 443 18.74 -13.51 2.56
C SER A 443 20.15 -13.34 2.03
N PHE A 444 20.31 -12.64 0.91
CA PHE A 444 21.65 -12.36 0.37
C PHE A 444 22.32 -11.16 1.05
N MET A 445 21.53 -10.22 1.56
CA MET A 445 21.95 -9.02 2.29
C MET A 445 20.97 -8.76 3.45
N GLN A 446 21.50 -8.58 4.65
CA GLN A 446 20.73 -8.14 5.83
C GLN A 446 21.23 -6.79 6.30
N VAL A 447 20.29 -5.95 6.73
CA VAL A 447 20.54 -4.63 7.29
C VAL A 447 19.99 -4.60 8.71
N GLN A 448 20.83 -4.24 9.67
CA GLN A 448 20.43 -4.09 11.07
C GLN A 448 20.82 -2.69 11.59
N PRO A 449 19.99 -2.02 12.39
CA PRO A 449 18.63 -2.43 12.78
C PRO A 449 17.65 -2.36 11.59
N THR A 450 16.51 -3.07 11.68
CA THR A 450 15.47 -3.07 10.64
C THR A 450 14.80 -1.70 10.45
N SER A 451 14.98 -0.80 11.42
CA SER A 451 14.64 0.62 11.31
C SER A 451 15.48 1.40 10.29
N THR A 452 16.55 0.81 9.77
CA THR A 452 17.22 1.26 8.55
C THR A 452 16.65 0.53 7.34
N ILE A 453 15.79 1.21 6.60
CA ILE A 453 15.06 0.65 5.45
C ILE A 453 15.91 0.77 4.19
N VAL A 454 15.99 -0.30 3.40
CA VAL A 454 16.49 -0.21 2.02
C VAL A 454 15.33 0.18 1.11
N SER A 455 15.29 1.45 0.70
CA SER A 455 14.22 2.02 -0.11
C SER A 455 14.30 1.66 -1.60
N SER A 456 15.49 1.31 -2.09
CA SER A 456 15.74 0.89 -3.47
C SER A 456 17.00 0.01 -3.49
N LEU A 457 16.95 -1.03 -4.31
CA LEU A 457 18.06 -1.96 -4.56
C LEU A 457 18.06 -2.28 -6.05
N LYS A 458 19.17 -2.02 -6.74
CA LYS A 458 19.30 -2.35 -8.17
C LYS A 458 20.75 -2.65 -8.55
N PRO A 459 21.00 -3.32 -9.69
CA PRO A 459 22.36 -3.42 -10.23
C PRO A 459 22.89 -2.05 -10.66
N THR A 460 24.20 -1.81 -10.52
CA THR A 460 24.83 -0.61 -11.08
C THR A 460 24.87 -0.67 -12.61
N GLN A 461 24.97 0.49 -13.27
CA GLN A 461 25.00 0.59 -14.73
C GLN A 461 26.17 -0.20 -15.36
N ASP A 462 27.30 -0.32 -14.65
CA ASP A 462 28.46 -1.10 -15.09
C ASP A 462 28.35 -2.61 -14.80
N ARG A 463 27.26 -3.07 -14.16
CA ARG A 463 26.97 -4.47 -13.80
C ARG A 463 28.01 -5.13 -12.89
N LYS A 464 28.77 -4.33 -12.15
CA LYS A 464 29.84 -4.81 -11.27
C LYS A 464 29.49 -4.75 -9.78
N ALA A 465 28.36 -4.16 -9.43
CA ALA A 465 27.96 -3.90 -8.06
C ALA A 465 26.44 -3.84 -7.93
N TRP A 466 25.97 -3.80 -6.69
CA TRP A 466 24.63 -3.33 -6.37
C TRP A 466 24.68 -1.88 -5.91
N GLU A 467 23.66 -1.10 -6.28
CA GLU A 467 23.31 0.17 -5.68
C GLU A 467 22.16 -0.06 -4.70
N ALA A 468 22.35 0.30 -3.44
CA ALA A 468 21.32 0.21 -2.41
C ALA A 468 21.13 1.58 -1.76
N ARG A 469 19.89 2.05 -1.65
CA ARG A 469 19.58 3.30 -0.96
C ARG A 469 18.94 3.00 0.38
N LEU A 470 19.57 3.47 1.44
CA LEU A 470 19.15 3.31 2.82
C LEU A 470 18.46 4.58 3.33
N TYR A 471 17.48 4.39 4.21
CA TYR A 471 16.73 5.44 4.90
C TYR A 471 16.71 5.18 6.41
N GLY A 472 17.16 6.15 7.21
CA GLY A 472 17.10 6.09 8.67
C GLY A 472 15.68 6.38 9.20
N ALA A 473 14.82 5.37 9.21
CA ALA A 473 13.37 5.53 9.44
C ALA A 473 12.96 5.72 10.92
N SER A 474 13.85 5.43 11.86
CA SER A 474 13.60 5.58 13.31
C SER A 474 13.44 7.04 13.77
N GLY A 475 13.96 8.00 12.99
CA GLY A 475 14.08 9.39 13.43
C GLY A 475 15.16 9.63 14.49
N MET A 476 16.03 8.65 14.74
CA MET A 476 17.16 8.71 15.67
C MET A 476 18.47 8.32 14.97
N PRO A 477 19.65 8.78 15.43
CA PRO A 477 20.92 8.29 14.91
C PRO A 477 21.09 6.80 15.21
N GLU A 478 21.46 6.01 14.21
CA GLU A 478 21.57 4.56 14.32
C GLU A 478 22.88 4.04 13.74
N LYS A 479 23.40 2.99 14.38
CA LYS A 479 24.56 2.26 13.88
C LYS A 479 24.07 1.10 13.02
N VAL A 480 24.31 1.21 11.72
CA VAL A 480 23.97 0.22 10.70
C VAL A 480 25.03 -0.87 10.68
N ASP A 481 24.61 -2.13 10.60
CA ASP A 481 25.43 -3.31 10.32
C ASP A 481 24.88 -4.03 9.08
N LEU A 482 25.74 -4.22 8.10
CA LEU A 482 25.47 -4.96 6.86
C LEU A 482 26.13 -6.33 6.92
N SER A 483 25.33 -7.36 6.73
CA SER A 483 25.82 -8.72 6.55
C SER A 483 25.37 -9.29 5.22
N PHE A 484 26.23 -10.11 4.62
CA PHE A 484 26.01 -10.67 3.29
C PHE A 484 26.18 -12.18 3.32
N SER A 485 25.41 -12.87 2.49
CA SER A 485 25.57 -14.31 2.28
C SER A 485 26.79 -14.64 1.39
N GLY A 486 27.30 -15.87 1.51
CA GLY A 486 28.41 -16.37 0.71
C GLY A 486 29.80 -15.96 1.21
N LYS A 487 30.84 -16.53 0.58
CA LYS A 487 32.26 -16.31 0.94
C LYS A 487 32.93 -15.31 0.00
N LYS A 488 32.39 -14.09 -0.10
CA LYS A 488 32.99 -12.99 -0.87
C LYS A 488 33.55 -11.91 0.07
N ASP A 489 34.64 -11.26 -0.36
CA ASP A 489 35.20 -10.07 0.30
C ASP A 489 34.44 -8.83 -0.16
N TRP A 490 33.25 -8.64 0.41
CA TRP A 490 32.33 -7.55 0.05
C TRP A 490 32.94 -6.18 0.38
N LYS A 491 32.82 -5.24 -0.55
CA LYS A 491 33.28 -3.86 -0.36
C LYS A 491 32.11 -2.90 -0.48
N VAL A 492 31.89 -2.13 0.59
CA VAL A 492 30.83 -1.13 0.67
C VAL A 492 31.43 0.26 0.51
N TYR A 493 30.82 1.08 -0.33
CA TYR A 493 31.19 2.48 -0.54
C TYR A 493 29.96 3.36 -0.41
N ARG A 494 30.11 4.58 0.12
CA ARG A 494 29.14 5.65 -0.17
C ARG A 494 29.16 5.90 -1.68
N SER A 495 27.98 6.08 -2.24
CA SER A 495 27.77 6.35 -3.65
C SER A 495 27.11 7.71 -3.85
N ASP A 496 27.42 8.34 -4.98
CA ASP A 496 26.54 9.39 -5.51
C ASP A 496 25.26 8.77 -6.10
N LEU A 497 24.35 9.62 -6.60
CA LEU A 497 23.06 9.19 -7.17
C LEU A 497 23.18 8.42 -8.50
N ASN A 498 24.39 8.32 -9.07
CA ASN A 498 24.66 7.64 -10.35
C ASN A 498 25.48 6.34 -10.16
N GLY A 499 25.59 5.82 -8.94
CA GLY A 499 26.34 4.59 -8.66
C GLY A 499 27.86 4.77 -8.66
N GLY A 500 28.36 6.01 -8.57
CA GLY A 500 29.79 6.33 -8.52
C GLY A 500 30.39 6.15 -7.13
N ARG A 501 31.60 5.57 -7.04
CA ARG A 501 32.29 5.39 -5.75
C ARG A 501 32.74 6.73 -5.16
N SER A 502 32.47 6.92 -3.87
CA SER A 502 33.03 8.02 -3.07
C SER A 502 33.89 7.46 -1.92
N GLU A 503 33.41 7.54 -0.69
CA GLU A 503 34.10 7.06 0.52
C GLU A 503 33.95 5.54 0.68
N ARG A 504 35.04 4.83 1.01
CA ARG A 504 34.94 3.42 1.41
C ARG A 504 34.38 3.33 2.81
N LEU A 505 33.26 2.63 2.95
CA LEU A 505 32.69 2.27 4.24
C LEU A 505 33.17 0.88 4.67
N GLY A 506 33.07 0.61 5.96
CA GLY A 506 33.02 -0.76 6.44
C GLY A 506 31.61 -1.34 6.28
N ASN A 507 31.43 -2.56 6.77
CA ASN A 507 30.09 -3.15 6.92
C ASN A 507 29.28 -2.48 8.04
N THR A 508 29.93 -1.61 8.83
CA THR A 508 29.31 -0.93 9.94
C THR A 508 29.57 0.58 9.83
N PHE A 509 28.52 1.38 9.89
CA PHE A 509 28.57 2.85 9.80
C PHE A 509 27.36 3.49 10.50
N GLU A 510 27.39 4.81 10.68
CA GLU A 510 26.27 5.55 11.28
C GLU A 510 25.37 6.14 10.20
N ILE A 511 24.05 6.11 10.44
CA ILE A 511 23.03 6.83 9.67
C ILE A 511 22.31 7.82 10.61
N LEU A 512 22.15 9.05 10.16
CA LEU A 512 21.48 10.10 10.93
C LEU A 512 19.94 10.01 10.79
N PRO A 513 19.17 10.66 11.71
CA PRO A 513 17.72 10.74 11.62
C PRO A 513 17.25 11.15 10.22
N TYR A 514 16.42 10.32 9.59
CA TYR A 514 15.86 10.57 8.26
C TYR A 514 16.90 10.81 7.15
N GLU A 515 18.17 10.41 7.37
CA GLU A 515 19.21 10.49 6.34
C GLU A 515 18.94 9.45 5.24
N MET A 516 19.21 9.86 4.00
CA MET A 516 19.27 8.96 2.85
C MET A 516 20.73 8.70 2.50
N VAL A 517 21.16 7.44 2.55
CA VAL A 517 22.52 7.03 2.19
C VAL A 517 22.44 6.11 0.97
N THR A 518 23.09 6.49 -0.13
CA THR A 518 23.25 5.59 -1.28
C THR A 518 24.58 4.84 -1.14
N LEU A 519 24.52 3.53 -1.29
CA LEU A 519 25.64 2.61 -1.18
C LEU A 519 25.93 1.96 -2.51
N ARG A 520 27.21 1.71 -2.78
CA ARG A 520 27.67 0.79 -3.81
C ARG A 520 28.33 -0.43 -3.14
N ILE A 521 27.85 -1.62 -3.47
CA ILE A 521 28.22 -2.89 -2.83
C ILE A 521 28.86 -3.83 -3.88
N GLU A 522 30.13 -4.17 -3.71
CA GLU A 522 30.97 -4.92 -4.68
C GLU A 522 31.46 -6.28 -4.19
#